data_AF-A0A557SQY1-F1
#
_entry.id   AF-A0A557SQY1-F1
#
_cell.length_a   1.000
_cell.length_b   1.000
_cell.length_c   1.000
_cell.angle_alpha   90.00
_cell.angle_beta   90.00
_cell.angle_gamma   90.00
#
_symmetry.space_group_name_H-M   'P 1'
#
loop_
_entity.id
_entity.type
_entity.pdbx_description
1 polymer ?
#
loop_
_entity_poly.entity_id
_entity_poly.type
_entity_poly.pdbx_seq_one_letter_code
_entity_poly.pdbx_strand_id
1 'polypeptide(L)'
;MGQVDAVASYKHEAIARGLPYITLPKEINLGDPVFSDFYKRANYTLEADQKIINGAPVFFSVTIPNTAKNLDGAISFVNFILSKNGSQLLESQGLNPINLTSEGNVSKIPLSLKGLV
;
A
#
# COMPACT_ATOMS: atom_id res chain seq x y z
N MET A 1 22.80 19.67 -10.68
CA MET A 1 21.82 18.69 -10.19
C MET A 1 22.59 17.48 -9.68
N GLY A 2 22.21 16.89 -8.54
CA GLY A 2 23.02 15.91 -7.80
C GLY A 2 23.39 16.36 -6.38
N GLN A 3 22.47 17.03 -5.68
CA GLN A 3 22.75 17.58 -4.34
C GLN A 3 22.69 16.51 -3.23
N VAL A 4 22.18 15.31 -3.55
CA VAL A 4 22.00 14.20 -2.62
C VAL A 4 22.36 12.90 -3.34
N ASP A 5 23.21 12.08 -2.72
CA ASP A 5 23.70 10.82 -3.29
C ASP A 5 22.73 9.64 -3.11
N ALA A 6 21.90 9.67 -2.06
CA ALA A 6 20.92 8.63 -1.76
C ALA A 6 19.72 9.19 -0.96
N VAL A 7 18.56 8.57 -1.14
CA VAL A 7 17.32 8.93 -0.43
C VAL A 7 16.57 7.67 -0.01
N ALA A 8 15.97 7.69 1.18
CA ALA A 8 14.99 6.69 1.58
C ALA A 8 13.66 6.97 0.86
N SER A 9 13.18 6.02 0.06
CA SER A 9 11.98 6.18 -0.78
C SER A 9 11.29 4.84 -0.98
N TYR A 10 10.01 4.86 -1.34
CA TYR A 10 9.27 3.64 -1.66
C TYR A 10 9.71 3.08 -3.02
N LYS A 11 9.73 1.75 -3.16
CA LYS A 11 10.15 1.08 -4.41
C LYS A 11 9.41 1.59 -5.64
N HIS A 12 8.09 1.80 -5.55
CA HIS A 12 7.28 2.28 -6.67
C HIS A 12 7.67 3.69 -7.15
N GLU A 13 8.15 4.55 -6.26
CA GLU A 13 8.62 5.90 -6.59
C GLU A 13 9.92 5.89 -7.39
N ALA A 14 10.84 4.97 -7.05
CA ALA A 14 12.09 4.77 -7.77
C ALA A 14 11.82 4.21 -9.17
N ILE A 15 10.95 3.20 -9.28
CA ILE A 15 10.55 2.60 -10.57
C ILE A 15 9.88 3.64 -11.47
N ALA A 16 8.92 4.41 -10.95
CA ALA A 16 8.23 5.44 -11.73
C ALA A 16 9.17 6.52 -12.29
N ARG A 17 10.31 6.75 -11.63
CA ARG A 17 11.33 7.72 -12.06
C ARG A 17 12.48 7.09 -12.84
N GLY A 18 12.47 5.77 -13.05
CA GLY A 18 13.56 5.05 -13.71
C GLY A 18 14.89 5.14 -12.95
N LEU A 19 14.85 5.31 -11.63
CA LEU A 19 16.04 5.46 -10.80
C LEU A 19 16.58 4.11 -10.34
N PRO A 20 17.91 3.93 -10.26
CA PRO A 20 18.49 2.76 -9.62
C PRO A 20 18.18 2.76 -8.12
N TYR A 21 18.02 1.58 -7.52
CA TYR A 21 17.72 1.45 -6.10
C TYR A 21 18.38 0.22 -5.48
N ILE A 22 18.57 0.27 -4.16
CA ILE A 22 19.00 -0.86 -3.34
C ILE A 22 17.79 -1.33 -2.55
N THR A 23 17.44 -2.61 -2.67
CA THR A 23 16.36 -3.19 -1.87
C THR A 23 16.88 -3.52 -0.47
N LEU A 24 16.27 -2.90 0.54
CA LEU A 24 16.54 -3.22 1.93
C LEU A 24 15.94 -4.59 2.30
N PRO A 25 16.56 -5.33 3.24
CA PRO A 25 16.00 -6.58 3.76
C PRO A 25 14.56 -6.42 4.28
N LYS A 26 13.76 -7.47 4.11
CA LYS A 26 12.35 -7.49 4.53
C LYS A 26 12.16 -7.23 6.03
N GLU A 27 13.15 -7.56 6.83
CA GLU A 27 13.21 -7.33 8.27
C GLU A 27 13.15 -5.83 8.64
N ILE A 28 13.57 -4.94 7.74
CA ILE A 28 13.69 -3.49 8.04
C ILE A 28 12.97 -2.59 7.03
N ASN A 29 12.54 -3.12 5.89
CA ASN A 29 11.97 -2.32 4.80
C ASN A 29 10.46 -2.02 4.93
N LEU A 30 9.82 -2.50 6.00
CA LEU A 30 8.39 -2.34 6.29
C LEU A 30 7.45 -2.96 5.24
N GLY A 31 7.94 -3.86 4.38
CA GLY A 31 7.19 -4.40 3.24
C GLY A 31 6.60 -5.80 3.43
N ASP A 32 6.91 -6.49 4.54
CA ASP A 32 6.47 -7.88 4.78
C ASP A 32 5.72 -7.98 6.13
N PRO A 33 4.41 -8.32 6.13
CA PRO A 33 3.60 -8.42 7.34
C PRO A 33 4.10 -9.44 8.36
N VAL A 34 4.88 -10.44 7.95
CA VAL A 34 5.50 -11.43 8.85
C VAL A 34 6.39 -10.76 9.90
N PHE A 35 6.94 -9.58 9.58
CA PHE A 35 7.80 -8.81 10.49
C PHE A 35 7.05 -7.72 11.27
N SER A 36 5.71 -7.71 11.28
CA SER A 36 4.91 -6.68 11.96
C SER A 36 5.34 -6.45 13.42
N ASP A 37 5.58 -7.50 14.19
CA ASP A 37 6.03 -7.36 15.58
C ASP A 37 7.47 -6.87 15.71
N PHE A 38 8.33 -7.22 14.74
CA PHE A 38 9.69 -6.69 14.68
C PHE A 38 9.68 -5.19 14.38
N TYR A 39 8.85 -4.75 13.42
CA TYR A 39 8.70 -3.35 13.02
C TYR A 39 8.24 -2.47 14.18
N LYS A 40 7.28 -2.94 14.98
CA LYS A 40 6.74 -2.21 16.15
C LYS A 40 7.78 -1.85 17.22
N ARG A 41 8.94 -2.52 17.22
CA ARG A 41 10.02 -2.23 18.18
C ARG A 41 10.68 -0.88 17.93
N ALA A 42 10.57 -0.35 16.71
CA ALA A 42 10.95 1.02 16.40
C ALA A 42 9.72 1.93 16.50
N ASN A 43 9.89 3.10 17.10
CA ASN A 43 8.85 4.12 17.15
C ASN A 43 9.46 5.53 17.06
N TYR A 44 8.62 6.50 16.76
CA TYR A 44 8.95 7.91 16.73
C TYR A 44 7.79 8.70 17.35
N THR A 45 8.12 9.75 18.11
CA THR A 45 7.15 10.66 18.71
C THR A 45 7.01 11.89 17.84
N LEU A 46 5.80 12.14 17.33
CA LEU A 46 5.48 13.34 16.58
C LEU A 46 5.61 14.57 17.48
N GLU A 47 6.40 15.56 17.05
CA GLU A 47 6.60 16.78 17.86
C GLU A 47 5.31 17.58 18.04
N ALA A 48 4.44 17.60 17.02
CA ALA A 48 3.25 18.42 16.96
C ALA A 48 2.20 18.08 18.04
N ASP A 49 2.02 16.79 18.35
CA ASP A 49 0.97 16.30 19.22
C ASP A 49 1.44 15.23 20.23
N GLN A 50 2.76 14.99 20.31
CA GLN A 50 3.39 13.96 21.14
C GLN A 50 2.87 12.54 20.89
N LYS A 51 2.27 12.30 19.72
CA LYS A 51 1.75 10.99 19.36
C LYS A 51 2.89 10.05 19.00
N ILE A 52 2.90 8.87 19.62
CA ILE A 52 3.85 7.80 19.31
C ILE A 52 3.36 7.03 18.07
N ILE A 53 4.21 6.98 17.06
CA ILE A 53 4.03 6.20 15.84
C ILE A 53 4.96 4.99 15.90
N ASN A 54 4.39 3.79 15.91
CA ASN A 54 5.15 2.54 15.86
C ASN A 54 5.36 2.12 14.41
N GLY A 55 6.49 1.47 14.13
CA GLY A 55 6.73 0.83 12.84
C GLY A 55 5.66 -0.23 12.56
N ALA A 56 5.16 -0.24 11.32
CA ALA A 56 4.14 -1.16 10.85
C ALA A 56 4.37 -1.46 9.37
N PRO A 57 3.85 -2.59 8.85
CA PRO A 57 3.91 -2.85 7.42
C PRO A 57 3.19 -1.75 6.63
N VAL A 58 3.75 -1.36 5.49
CA VAL A 58 3.18 -0.35 4.60
C VAL A 58 2.27 -1.02 3.59
N PHE A 59 0.97 -0.72 3.68
CA PHE A 59 -0.05 -1.22 2.75
C PHE A 59 -0.68 -0.10 1.94
N PHE A 60 -1.09 -0.44 0.72
CA PHE A 60 -1.96 0.42 -0.08
C PHE A 60 -3.38 -0.13 -0.01
N SER A 61 -4.31 0.74 0.36
CA SER A 61 -5.74 0.41 0.46
C SER A 61 -6.54 1.21 -0.56
N VAL A 62 -7.63 0.62 -1.04
CA VAL A 62 -8.59 1.27 -1.94
C VAL A 62 -9.97 1.26 -1.30
N THR A 63 -10.73 2.34 -1.50
CA THR A 63 -12.11 2.45 -1.00
C THR A 63 -12.98 3.17 -2.02
N ILE A 64 -14.28 2.87 -2.00
CA ILE A 64 -15.30 3.62 -2.73
C ILE A 64 -15.97 4.55 -1.72
N PRO A 65 -15.78 5.88 -1.81
CA PRO A 65 -16.44 6.81 -0.91
C PRO A 65 -17.96 6.72 -1.02
N ASN A 66 -18.67 6.88 0.10
CA ASN A 66 -20.14 6.94 0.11
C ASN A 66 -20.70 8.12 -0.71
N THR A 67 -19.86 9.09 -1.06
CA THR A 67 -20.18 10.27 -1.87
C THR A 67 -19.91 10.08 -3.37
N ALA A 68 -19.53 8.87 -3.80
CA ALA A 68 -19.24 8.58 -5.21
C ALA A 68 -20.46 8.86 -6.10
N LYS A 69 -20.31 9.79 -7.04
CA LYS A 69 -21.38 10.18 -7.99
C LYS A 69 -21.59 9.14 -9.10
N ASN A 70 -20.56 8.37 -9.42
CA ASN A 70 -20.60 7.27 -10.38
C ASN A 70 -20.19 5.98 -9.68
N LEU A 71 -21.16 5.34 -9.01
CA LEU A 71 -20.90 4.14 -8.23
C LEU A 71 -20.47 2.96 -9.11
N ASP A 72 -21.12 2.76 -10.26
CA ASP A 72 -20.81 1.66 -11.17
C ASP A 72 -19.39 1.77 -11.75
N GLY A 73 -18.97 3.00 -12.09
CA GLY A 73 -17.60 3.28 -12.51
C GLY A 73 -16.58 3.02 -11.41
N ALA A 74 -16.89 3.42 -10.17
CA ALA A 74 -16.02 3.14 -9.02
C ALA A 74 -15.90 1.63 -8.73
N ILE A 75 -17.01 0.89 -8.79
CA ILE A 75 -17.03 -0.57 -8.67
C ILE A 75 -16.18 -1.21 -9.78
N SER A 76 -16.33 -0.75 -11.02
CA SER A 76 -15.57 -1.26 -12.17
C SER A 76 -14.07 -1.01 -12.00
N PHE A 77 -13.68 0.17 -11.50
CA PHE A 77 -12.28 0.51 -11.25
C PHE A 77 -11.65 -0.35 -10.15
N VAL A 78 -12.35 -0.54 -9.02
CA VAL A 78 -11.85 -1.41 -7.94
C VAL A 78 -11.76 -2.86 -8.43
N ASN A 79 -12.76 -3.35 -9.16
CA ASN A 79 -12.70 -4.68 -9.79
C ASN A 79 -11.48 -4.83 -10.70
N PHE A 80 -11.17 -3.82 -11.51
CA PHE A 80 -9.99 -3.83 -12.38
C PHE A 80 -8.70 -3.91 -11.56
N ILE A 81 -8.53 -3.07 -10.54
CA ILE A 81 -7.34 -3.08 -9.68
C ILE A 81 -7.14 -4.46 -9.04
N LEU A 82 -8.21 -5.06 -8.52
CA LEU A 82 -8.16 -6.36 -7.82
C LEU A 82 -8.12 -7.56 -8.78
N SER A 83 -8.35 -7.36 -10.08
CA SER A 83 -8.23 -8.41 -11.08
C SER A 83 -6.78 -8.88 -11.24
N LYS A 84 -6.58 -10.03 -11.89
CA LYS A 84 -5.25 -10.53 -12.26
C LYS A 84 -4.44 -9.49 -13.06
N ASN A 85 -5.09 -8.82 -14.02
CA ASN A 85 -4.42 -7.83 -14.87
C ASN A 85 -4.02 -6.59 -14.08
N GLY A 86 -4.89 -6.10 -13.19
CA GLY A 86 -4.59 -4.97 -12.32
C GLY A 86 -3.48 -5.29 -11.33
N SER A 87 -3.52 -6.48 -10.73
CA SER A 87 -2.48 -6.95 -9.80
C SER A 87 -1.12 -7.07 -10.48
N GLN A 88 -1.05 -7.63 -11.70
CA GLN A 88 0.18 -7.70 -12.48
C GLN A 88 0.70 -6.31 -12.88
N LEU A 89 -0.20 -5.39 -13.23
CA LEU A 89 0.16 -4.01 -13.51
C LEU A 89 0.80 -3.34 -12.28
N LEU A 90 0.17 -3.47 -11.10
CA LEU A 90 0.70 -2.91 -9.85
C LEU A 90 2.07 -3.52 -9.49
N GLU A 91 2.23 -4.83 -9.64
CA GLU A 91 3.50 -5.52 -9.42
C GLU A 91 4.61 -4.96 -10.33
N SER A 92 4.30 -4.73 -11.61
CA SER A 92 5.23 -4.09 -12.57
C SER A 92 5.64 -2.67 -12.16
N GLN A 93 4.78 -1.98 -11.40
CA GLN A 93 5.05 -0.64 -10.87
C GLN A 93 5.71 -0.67 -9.48
N GLY A 94 6.12 -1.83 -8.99
CA GLY A 94 6.81 -1.97 -7.69
C GLY A 94 5.89 -2.09 -6.49
N LEU A 95 4.59 -2.31 -6.70
CA LEU A 95 3.62 -2.57 -5.65
C LEU A 95 3.38 -4.08 -5.60
N ASN A 96 4.04 -4.75 -4.65
CA ASN A 96 3.96 -6.21 -4.55
C ASN A 96 2.52 -6.64 -4.18
N PRO A 97 2.02 -7.75 -4.77
CA PRO A 97 0.75 -8.33 -4.36
C PRO A 97 0.78 -8.74 -2.88
N ILE A 98 -0.31 -8.47 -2.18
CA ILE A 98 -0.56 -8.96 -0.83
C ILE A 98 -1.83 -9.81 -0.84
N ASN A 99 -2.01 -10.60 0.22
CA ASN A 99 -3.32 -11.21 0.47
C ASN A 99 -4.33 -10.08 0.65
N LEU A 100 -5.33 -10.04 -0.23
CA LEU A 100 -6.39 -9.05 -0.17
C LEU A 100 -7.18 -9.24 1.14
N THR A 101 -7.41 -8.14 1.84
CA THR A 101 -8.18 -8.12 3.08
C THR A 101 -9.22 -7.02 3.02
N SER A 102 -10.39 -7.30 3.58
CA SER A 102 -11.45 -6.32 3.79
C SER A 102 -11.35 -5.70 5.17
N GLU A 103 -11.39 -4.37 5.25
CA GLU A 103 -11.45 -3.64 6.51
C GLU A 103 -12.74 -2.81 6.63
N GLY A 104 -13.18 -2.54 7.86
CA GLY A 104 -14.40 -1.77 8.14
C GLY A 104 -15.69 -2.59 7.99
N ASN A 105 -16.73 -2.00 7.39
CA ASN A 105 -18.04 -2.63 7.28
C ASN A 105 -18.13 -3.53 6.04
N VAL A 106 -17.70 -4.78 6.18
CA VAL A 106 -17.67 -5.81 5.12
C VAL A 106 -19.06 -6.05 4.50
N SER A 107 -20.14 -5.87 5.27
CA SER A 107 -21.51 -6.03 4.77
C SER A 107 -21.88 -5.01 3.69
N LYS A 108 -21.20 -3.85 3.65
CA LYS A 108 -21.41 -2.79 2.65
C LYS A 108 -20.57 -2.96 1.38
N ILE A 109 -19.70 -3.96 1.31
CA ILE A 109 -18.93 -4.24 0.09
C ILE A 109 -19.91 -4.69 -1.02
N PRO A 110 -19.89 -4.06 -2.21
CA PRO A 110 -20.69 -4.49 -3.34
C PRO A 110 -20.49 -5.97 -3.65
N LEU A 111 -21.57 -6.69 -3.96
CA LEU A 111 -21.54 -8.15 -4.20
C LEU A 111 -20.50 -8.57 -5.24
N SER A 112 -20.31 -7.76 -6.28
CA SER A 112 -19.30 -8.01 -7.33
C SER A 112 -17.86 -8.00 -6.82
N LEU A 113 -17.58 -7.31 -5.72
CA LEU A 113 -16.25 -7.23 -5.11
C LEU A 113 -16.01 -8.29 -4.04
N LYS A 114 -17.06 -8.83 -3.41
CA LYS A 114 -16.94 -9.81 -2.31
C LYS A 114 -16.25 -11.13 -2.70
N GLY A 115 -16.26 -11.49 -3.98
CA GLY A 115 -15.55 -12.70 -4.46
C GLY A 115 -14.04 -12.51 -4.64
N LEU A 116 -13.54 -11.28 -4.50
CA LEU A 116 -12.15 -10.92 -4.71
C LEU A 116 -11.39 -10.65 -3.40
N VAL A 117 -12.10 -10.51 -2.27
CA VAL A 117 -11.57 -10.06 -0.97
C VAL A 117 -12.05 -10.93 0.19
#